data_AF-A0A3R6E048-F1
#
_entry.id   AF-A0A3R6E048-F1
#
_cell.length_a   1.000
_cell.length_b   1.000
_cell.length_c   1.000
_cell.angle_alpha   90.00
_cell.angle_beta   90.00
_cell.angle_gamma   90.00
#
_symmetry.space_group_name_H-M   'P 1'
#
loop_
_entity.id
_entity.type
_entity.pdbx_description
1 polymer ?
#
loop_
_entity_poly.entity_id
_entity_poly.type
_entity_poly.pdbx_seq_one_letter_code
_entity_poly.pdbx_strand_id
1 'polypeptide(L)'
;MWKASYAMLRLRFYDASLVLLRKLIETLIIELFEKHKEQDKIKDPKTQNFYFLSDLISCLLAETRSWSISRNAQKALPEIKKYGDLSAHNRRFNARKPDLDKLKSDIRIVIEELVHLTF
;
A
#
# COMPACT_ATOMS: atom_id res chain seq x y z
N MET A 1 12.32 12.84 8.17
CA MET A 1 11.60 12.52 6.92
C MET A 1 10.20 11.95 7.16
N TRP A 2 9.42 12.48 8.12
CA TRP A 2 8.07 11.97 8.49
C TRP A 2 6.98 13.08 8.55
N LYS A 3 7.27 14.28 8.03
CA LYS A 3 6.34 15.43 8.09
C LYS A 3 5.34 15.48 6.92
N ALA A 4 5.55 14.73 5.84
CA ALA A 4 4.69 14.77 4.66
C ALA A 4 3.33 14.09 4.90
N SER A 5 3.30 12.94 5.61
CA SER A 5 2.06 12.19 5.84
C SER A 5 1.06 12.92 6.76
N TYR A 6 1.55 13.71 7.72
CA TYR A 6 0.69 14.49 8.63
C TYR A 6 0.18 15.82 8.02
N ALA A 7 0.84 16.36 7.01
CA ALA A 7 0.48 17.65 6.41
C ALA A 7 -0.83 17.56 5.58
N MET A 8 -1.02 16.45 4.87
CA MET A 8 -2.21 16.20 4.05
C MET A 8 -3.50 16.13 4.88
N LEU A 9 -3.41 15.60 6.10
CA LEU A 9 -4.53 15.44 7.05
C LEU A 9 -5.12 16.79 7.53
N ARG A 10 -4.34 17.88 7.53
CA ARG A 10 -4.81 19.20 7.99
C ARG A 10 -5.67 19.93 6.96
N LEU A 11 -5.63 19.52 5.69
CA LEU A 11 -6.34 20.18 4.59
C LEU A 11 -7.62 19.42 4.14
N ARG A 12 -8.05 18.39 4.88
CA ARG A 12 -9.29 17.61 4.63
C ARG A 12 -9.37 16.94 3.24
N PHE A 13 -8.25 16.77 2.54
CA PHE A 13 -8.19 16.03 1.27
C PHE A 13 -8.05 14.52 1.53
N TYR A 14 -9.11 13.89 2.03
CA TYR A 14 -9.10 12.48 2.42
C TYR A 14 -8.95 11.54 1.22
N ASP A 15 -9.62 11.82 0.10
CA ASP A 15 -9.48 10.99 -1.11
C ASP A 15 -8.04 11.00 -1.60
N ALA A 16 -7.46 12.19 -1.75
CA ALA A 16 -6.07 12.32 -2.16
C ALA A 16 -5.10 11.67 -1.14
N SER A 17 -5.41 11.72 0.16
CA SER A 17 -4.62 11.01 1.18
C SER A 17 -4.62 9.49 0.94
N LEU A 18 -5.79 8.90 0.68
CA LEU A 18 -5.94 7.47 0.41
C LEU A 18 -5.30 7.07 -0.94
N VAL A 19 -5.37 7.93 -1.96
CA VAL A 19 -4.67 7.72 -3.24
C VAL A 19 -3.15 7.71 -3.05
N LEU A 20 -2.60 8.64 -2.28
CA LEU A 20 -1.17 8.65 -1.98
C LEU A 20 -0.75 7.44 -1.14
N LEU A 21 -1.56 7.03 -0.16
CA LEU A 21 -1.30 5.83 0.64
C LEU A 21 -1.28 4.57 -0.22
N ARG A 22 -2.21 4.44 -1.17
CA ARG A 22 -2.24 3.36 -2.15
C ARG A 22 -0.92 3.32 -2.94
N LYS A 23 -0.47 4.45 -3.48
CA LYS A 23 0.77 4.51 -4.28
C LYS A 23 2.03 4.28 -3.44
N LEU A 24 2.04 4.73 -2.20
CA LEU A 24 3.12 4.47 -1.25
C LEU A 24 3.27 2.97 -0.97
N ILE A 25 2.18 2.27 -0.66
CA ILE A 25 2.21 0.82 -0.42
C ILE A 25 2.65 0.07 -1.68
N GLU A 26 2.14 0.46 -2.85
CA GLU A 26 2.59 -0.11 -4.13
C GLU A 26 4.11 0.02 -4.32
N THR A 27 4.66 1.21 -4.06
CA THR A 27 6.09 1.49 -4.21
C THR A 27 6.91 0.69 -3.20
N LEU A 28 6.49 0.63 -1.93
CA LEU A 28 7.18 -0.14 -0.89
C LEU A 28 7.21 -1.64 -1.18
N ILE A 29 6.13 -2.20 -1.75
CA ILE A 29 6.11 -3.60 -2.18
C ILE A 29 7.13 -3.80 -3.32
N ILE A 30 7.13 -2.93 -4.33
CA ILE A 30 8.10 -3.02 -5.44
C ILE A 30 9.54 -2.94 -4.92
N GLU A 31 9.85 -1.97 -4.07
CA GLU A 31 11.19 -1.80 -3.49
C GLU A 31 11.60 -3.02 -2.64
N LEU A 32 10.68 -3.65 -1.92
CA LEU A 32 10.95 -4.87 -1.18
C LEU A 32 11.38 -6.00 -2.13
N PHE A 33 10.64 -6.23 -3.21
CA PHE A 33 11.01 -7.24 -4.20
C PHE A 33 12.35 -6.92 -4.88
N GLU A 34 12.62 -5.66 -5.20
CA GLU A 34 13.89 -5.23 -5.78
C GLU A 34 15.08 -5.43 -4.81
N LYS A 35 14.91 -5.13 -3.52
CA LYS A 35 15.93 -5.39 -2.48
C LYS A 35 16.36 -6.86 -2.48
N HIS A 36 15.39 -7.76 -2.59
CA HIS A 36 15.64 -9.21 -2.60
C HIS A 36 16.02 -9.76 -3.98
N LYS A 37 16.11 -8.90 -5.02
CA LYS A 37 16.38 -9.27 -6.42
C LYS A 37 15.33 -10.21 -7.02
N GLU A 38 14.08 -10.07 -6.58
CA GLU A 38 12.95 -10.91 -6.99
C GLU A 38 11.91 -10.12 -7.81
N GLN A 39 12.26 -8.93 -8.31
CA GLN A 39 11.35 -8.05 -9.06
C GLN A 39 10.73 -8.69 -10.32
N ASP A 40 11.37 -9.70 -10.89
CA ASP A 40 10.84 -10.40 -12.08
C ASP A 40 9.57 -11.21 -11.75
N LYS A 41 9.35 -11.57 -10.48
CA LYS A 41 8.11 -12.24 -10.03
C LYS A 41 6.88 -11.33 -10.08
N ILE A 42 7.09 -10.01 -10.10
CA ILE A 42 6.02 -9.00 -10.01
C ILE A 42 5.89 -8.14 -11.27
N LYS A 43 6.48 -8.61 -12.38
CA LYS A 43 6.39 -7.97 -13.70
C LYS A 43 5.64 -8.85 -14.68
N ASP A 44 4.88 -8.21 -15.55
CA ASP A 44 4.33 -8.88 -16.72
C ASP A 44 5.48 -9.30 -17.66
N PRO A 45 5.60 -10.59 -18.04
CA PRO A 45 6.74 -11.08 -18.79
C PRO A 45 6.82 -10.50 -20.22
N LYS A 46 5.70 -10.03 -20.78
CA LYS A 46 5.64 -9.49 -22.15
C LYS A 46 5.95 -8.00 -22.17
N THR A 47 5.37 -7.24 -21.25
CA THR A 47 5.46 -5.78 -21.22
C THR A 47 6.56 -5.26 -20.31
N GLN A 48 7.08 -6.12 -19.41
CA GLN A 48 8.05 -5.77 -18.36
C GLN A 48 7.56 -4.71 -17.36
N ASN A 49 6.27 -4.37 -17.40
CA ASN A 49 5.63 -3.48 -16.43
C ASN A 49 5.34 -4.22 -15.14
N PHE A 50 5.47 -3.51 -14.01
CA PHE A 50 5.00 -4.03 -12.72
C PHE A 50 3.49 -4.25 -12.71
N TYR A 51 3.04 -5.25 -11.97
CA TYR A 51 1.61 -5.47 -11.78
C TYR A 51 0.95 -4.36 -10.98
N PHE A 52 -0.38 -4.29 -11.05
CA PHE A 52 -1.16 -3.37 -10.21
C PHE A 52 -1.19 -3.86 -8.76
N LEU A 53 -1.50 -2.94 -7.84
CA LEU A 53 -1.49 -3.20 -6.39
C LEU A 53 -2.23 -4.49 -5.95
N SER A 54 -3.33 -4.87 -6.62
CA SER A 54 -4.04 -6.13 -6.31
C SER A 54 -3.13 -7.36 -6.41
N ASP A 55 -2.41 -7.46 -7.52
CA ASP A 55 -1.57 -8.61 -7.83
C ASP A 55 -0.26 -8.52 -7.05
N LEU A 56 0.26 -7.31 -6.85
CA LEU A 56 1.42 -7.07 -5.98
C LEU A 56 1.15 -7.54 -4.54
N ILE A 57 -0.03 -7.25 -3.98
CA ILE A 57 -0.41 -7.76 -2.65
C ILE A 57 -0.48 -9.28 -2.67
N SER A 58 -1.05 -9.89 -3.72
CA SER A 58 -1.11 -11.35 -3.84
C SER A 58 0.28 -11.98 -3.86
N CYS A 59 1.21 -11.42 -4.65
CA CYS A 59 2.60 -11.86 -4.70
C CYS A 59 3.33 -11.66 -3.35
N LEU A 60 3.15 -10.51 -2.71
CA LEU A 60 3.73 -10.20 -1.40
C LEU A 60 3.35 -11.24 -0.35
N LEU A 61 2.07 -11.63 -0.31
CA LEU A 61 1.52 -12.56 0.67
C LEU A 61 1.80 -14.03 0.33
N ALA A 62 2.09 -14.36 -0.93
CA ALA A 62 2.46 -15.70 -1.36
C ALA A 62 3.94 -16.03 -1.08
N GLU A 63 4.79 -15.03 -0.84
CA GLU A 63 6.20 -15.24 -0.52
C GLU A 63 6.36 -15.89 0.87
N THR A 64 7.27 -16.86 0.97
CA THR A 64 7.47 -17.69 2.17
C THR A 64 8.93 -17.85 2.56
N ARG A 65 9.87 -17.43 1.70
CA ARG A 65 11.31 -17.63 1.88
C ARG A 65 12.00 -16.33 2.29
N SER A 66 11.70 -15.24 1.60
CA SER A 66 12.44 -13.97 1.71
C SER A 66 11.99 -13.11 2.89
N TRP A 67 10.68 -13.10 3.19
CA TRP A 67 10.09 -12.35 4.29
C TRP A 67 8.84 -13.05 4.83
N SER A 68 8.30 -12.51 5.92
CA SER A 68 6.99 -12.88 6.46
C SER A 68 6.23 -11.61 6.78
N ILE A 69 4.96 -11.55 6.37
CA ILE A 69 4.05 -10.44 6.69
C ILE A 69 3.20 -10.83 7.89
N SER A 70 3.07 -9.93 8.86
CA SER A 70 2.30 -10.12 10.07
C SER A 70 0.82 -10.33 9.75
N ARG A 71 0.13 -11.15 10.56
CA ARG A 71 -1.31 -11.42 10.40
C ARG A 71 -2.17 -10.15 10.38
N ASN A 72 -1.73 -9.09 11.06
CA ASN A 72 -2.43 -7.81 11.07
C ASN A 72 -2.26 -7.08 9.74
N ALA A 73 -1.03 -6.98 9.22
CA ALA A 73 -0.77 -6.39 7.90
C ALA A 73 -1.48 -7.15 6.77
N GLN A 74 -1.49 -8.50 6.81
CA GLN A 74 -2.22 -9.32 5.85
C GLN A 74 -3.72 -8.96 5.77
N LYS A 75 -4.35 -8.72 6.93
CA LYS A 75 -5.77 -8.33 7.02
C LYS A 75 -6.01 -6.87 6.64
N ALA A 76 -5.05 -5.99 6.92
CA ALA A 76 -5.13 -4.56 6.67
C ALA A 76 -5.02 -4.21 5.17
N LEU A 77 -4.12 -4.88 4.44
CA LEU A 77 -3.81 -4.58 3.03
C LEU A 77 -5.05 -4.53 2.12
N PRO A 78 -5.99 -5.50 2.15
CA PRO A 78 -7.20 -5.45 1.34
C PRO A 78 -8.10 -4.24 1.64
N GLU A 79 -8.29 -3.87 2.91
CA GLU A 79 -9.15 -2.74 3.28
C GLU A 79 -8.49 -1.40 2.90
N ILE A 80 -7.18 -1.23 3.12
CA ILE A 80 -6.47 -0.02 2.69
C ILE A 80 -6.57 0.14 1.17
N LYS A 81 -6.34 -0.94 0.42
CA LYS A 81 -6.50 -0.96 -1.04
C LYS A 81 -7.90 -0.54 -1.46
N LYS A 82 -8.95 -1.12 -0.86
CA LYS A 82 -10.35 -0.82 -1.18
C LYS A 82 -10.67 0.67 -1.06
N TYR A 83 -10.25 1.31 0.03
CA TYR A 83 -10.49 2.74 0.21
C TYR A 83 -9.62 3.60 -0.73
N GLY A 84 -8.41 3.16 -1.06
CA GLY A 84 -7.58 3.75 -2.10
C GLY A 84 -8.23 3.68 -3.50
N ASP A 85 -8.78 2.52 -3.88
CA ASP A 85 -9.50 2.32 -5.15
C ASP A 85 -10.75 3.18 -5.24
N LEU A 86 -11.55 3.22 -4.16
CA LEU A 86 -12.74 4.07 -4.10
C LEU A 86 -12.38 5.55 -4.30
N SER A 87 -11.33 6.02 -3.61
CA SER A 87 -10.86 7.41 -3.71
C SER A 87 -10.28 7.75 -5.08
N ALA A 88 -9.63 6.79 -5.76
CA ALA A 88 -8.99 7.00 -7.05
C ALA A 88 -9.96 6.94 -8.24
N HIS A 89 -10.97 6.07 -8.17
CA HIS A 89 -11.73 5.66 -9.36
C HIS A 89 -13.23 5.89 -9.23
N ASN A 90 -13.76 6.01 -8.01
CA ASN A 90 -15.19 6.19 -7.81
C ASN A 90 -15.54 7.67 -7.61
N ARG A 91 -15.96 8.34 -8.69
CA ARG A 91 -16.40 9.75 -8.67
C ARG A 91 -17.57 10.07 -7.72
N ARG A 92 -18.29 9.05 -7.23
CA ARG A 92 -19.41 9.20 -6.28
C ARG A 92 -18.99 8.92 -4.84
N PHE A 93 -17.81 8.37 -4.64
CA PHE A 93 -17.21 8.22 -3.32
C PHE A 93 -16.46 9.51 -2.98
N ASN A 94 -16.60 9.95 -1.74
CA ASN A 94 -15.80 11.03 -1.19
C ASN A 94 -15.38 10.58 0.21
N ALA A 95 -14.09 10.30 0.38
CA ALA A 95 -13.56 9.89 1.66
C ALA A 95 -13.77 10.99 2.70
N ARG A 96 -14.05 10.56 3.93
CA ARG A 96 -14.23 11.45 5.08
C ARG A 96 -13.24 11.08 6.17
N LYS A 97 -13.14 11.98 7.14
CA LYS A 97 -12.30 11.76 8.33
C LYS A 97 -12.52 10.38 8.98
N PRO A 98 -13.76 9.90 9.21
CA PRO A 98 -13.98 8.61 9.85
C PRO A 98 -13.43 7.42 9.04
N ASP A 99 -13.44 7.51 7.71
CA ASP A 99 -12.88 6.46 6.85
C ASP A 99 -11.37 6.34 7.06
N LEU A 100 -10.67 7.49 7.10
CA LEU A 100 -9.22 7.51 7.33
C LEU A 100 -8.86 7.18 8.78
N ASP A 101 -9.63 7.68 9.76
CA ASP A 101 -9.41 7.40 11.18
C ASP A 101 -9.55 5.90 11.47
N LYS A 102 -10.51 5.22 10.81
CA LYS A 102 -10.68 3.76 10.90
C LYS A 102 -9.43 2.99 10.42
N LEU A 103 -8.77 3.48 9.37
CA LEU A 103 -7.62 2.80 8.76
C LEU A 103 -6.27 3.20 9.38
N LYS A 104 -6.21 4.25 10.19
CA LYS A 104 -4.96 4.88 10.62
C LYS A 104 -3.97 3.92 11.29
N SER A 105 -4.45 3.05 12.18
CA SER A 105 -3.61 2.06 12.86
C SER A 105 -3.10 1.00 11.90
N ASP A 106 -3.97 0.51 11.01
CA ASP A 106 -3.65 -0.49 10.00
C ASP A 106 -2.62 0.02 8.99
N ILE A 107 -2.79 1.27 8.55
CA ILE A 107 -1.84 1.97 7.67
C ILE A 107 -0.46 2.04 8.32
N ARG A 108 -0.40 2.41 9.61
CA ARG A 108 0.86 2.47 10.35
C ARG A 108 1.54 1.11 10.37
N ILE A 109 0.81 0.05 10.76
CA ILE A 109 1.34 -1.31 10.84
C ILE A 109 1.93 -1.73 9.49
N VAL A 110 1.17 -1.57 8.41
CA VAL A 110 1.62 -1.96 7.07
C VAL A 110 2.84 -1.17 6.61
N ILE A 111 2.85 0.15 6.77
CA ILE A 111 3.97 0.99 6.31
C ILE A 111 5.23 0.71 7.13
N GLU A 112 5.13 0.67 8.46
CA GLU A 112 6.30 0.42 9.31
C GLU A 112 6.88 -0.97 9.04
N GLU A 113 6.02 -1.99 8.89
CA GLU A 113 6.46 -3.35 8.56
C GLU A 113 7.15 -3.42 7.19
N LEU A 114 6.55 -2.86 6.14
CA LEU A 114 7.18 -2.85 4.81
C LEU A 114 8.50 -2.07 4.82
N VAL A 115 8.56 -0.91 5.50
CA VAL A 115 9.80 -0.14 5.63
C VAL A 115 10.89 -0.94 6.35
N HIS A 116 10.57 -1.65 7.43
CA HIS A 116 11.53 -2.49 8.16
C HIS A 116 12.03 -3.69 7.35
N LEU A 117 11.18 -4.25 6.48
CA LEU A 117 11.59 -5.32 5.58
C LEU A 117 12.45 -4.77 4.41
N THR A 118 12.15 -3.56 3.94
CA THR A 118 12.82 -2.95 2.78
C THR A 118 14.13 -2.23 3.12
N PHE A 119 14.26 -1.56 4.26
CA PHE A 119 15.44 -0.74 4.60
C PHE A 119 16.11 -1.21 5.89
#